data_AF-A0AAU6JGC3-F1
#
_entry.id   AF-A0AAU6JGC3-F1
#
_cell.length_a   1.000
_cell.length_b   1.000
_cell.length_c   1.000
_cell.angle_alpha   90.00
_cell.angle_beta   90.00
_cell.angle_gamma   90.00
#
_symmetry.space_group_name_H-M   'P 1'
#
loop_
_entity.id
_entity.type
_entity.pdbx_description
1 polymer ?
#
loop_
_entity_poly.entity_id
_entity_poly.type
_entity_poly.pdbx_seq_one_letter_code
_entity_poly.pdbx_strand_id
1 'polypeptide(L)'
;MTHAPEPDEDNDLDLAPAPRPVHYAEQALLGALLLEPARLADTEPLIAHHFDSHTHAALFTAIRTLPPPDPADHAKDTAWLNAVLDHARPHAPGLSASYLHTIIQFCPQPKHAAAYARMIRADNTRRLLREHAERLASTATDPGLPNPAASTLGLADDIGRVLDALAEQFAPHPGSFPRTALPADVPRQAGEEDLDEERLLLATATAYPEEVQQMRWLTEADFLLPLHAALWQSITALVHRGDMVDPVTVLGEAQHRGLLTGSLSPKDVMALVSTPTGSPEYWGEKILQRALLARAQTVAARITAYTDDLANTPHQLVTGSRGALADLNSLRTRWMRATAPPPAPAESQPTRRGQPPRATGPPPQPALLSPRAHR
;
A
#
# COMPACT_ATOMS: atom_id res chain seq x y z
N MET A 1 9.85 -27.20 -60.92
CA MET A 1 8.66 -26.84 -60.12
C MET A 1 8.48 -27.91 -59.06
N THR A 2 9.06 -27.68 -57.90
CA THR A 2 8.98 -28.55 -56.72
C THR A 2 8.04 -27.86 -55.74
N HIS A 3 6.82 -28.36 -55.62
CA HIS A 3 5.88 -27.93 -54.58
C HIS A 3 6.44 -28.41 -53.24
N ALA A 4 6.77 -27.47 -52.36
CA ALA A 4 6.93 -27.75 -50.94
C ALA A 4 5.53 -27.98 -50.33
N PRO A 5 5.35 -28.93 -49.41
CA PRO A 5 4.09 -29.08 -48.70
C PRO A 5 3.93 -27.90 -47.74
N GLU A 6 2.76 -27.27 -47.76
CA GLU A 6 2.36 -26.26 -46.77
C GLU A 6 2.36 -26.90 -45.37
N PRO A 7 2.82 -26.18 -44.33
CA PRO A 7 2.76 -26.69 -42.97
C PRO A 7 1.30 -26.69 -42.50
N ASP A 8 0.89 -27.83 -41.94
CA ASP A 8 -0.43 -28.05 -41.33
C ASP A 8 -0.80 -26.89 -40.37
N GLU A 9 -1.88 -26.18 -40.69
CA GLU A 9 -2.50 -25.13 -39.85
C GLU A 9 -3.25 -25.71 -38.62
N ASP A 10 -3.11 -27.01 -38.33
CA ASP A 10 -3.89 -27.73 -37.32
C ASP A 10 -3.26 -27.76 -35.91
N ASN A 11 -2.14 -27.05 -35.67
CA ASN A 11 -1.40 -27.11 -34.41
C ASN A 11 -1.62 -25.92 -33.45
N ASP A 12 -2.55 -25.01 -33.74
CA ASP A 12 -2.82 -23.82 -32.92
C ASP A 12 -3.76 -24.08 -31.72
N LEU A 13 -4.31 -25.29 -31.57
CA LEU A 13 -5.16 -25.68 -30.43
C LEU A 13 -4.37 -26.11 -29.18
N ASP A 14 -3.06 -26.34 -29.30
CA ASP A 14 -2.17 -26.69 -28.19
C ASP A 14 -1.57 -25.45 -27.46
N LEU A 15 -2.01 -24.24 -27.80
CA LEU A 15 -1.58 -22.99 -27.15
C LEU A 15 -2.29 -22.66 -25.83
N ALA A 16 -3.19 -23.53 -25.35
CA ALA A 16 -3.81 -23.31 -24.04
C ALA A 16 -2.74 -23.47 -22.94
N PRO A 17 -2.48 -22.44 -22.11
CA PRO A 17 -1.50 -22.56 -21.04
C PRO A 17 -1.90 -23.69 -20.11
N ALA A 18 -0.92 -24.52 -19.73
CA ALA A 18 -1.15 -25.65 -18.83
C ALA A 18 -1.89 -25.18 -17.56
N PRO A 19 -2.91 -25.93 -17.10
CA PRO A 19 -3.73 -25.52 -15.97
C PRO A 19 -2.88 -25.37 -14.70
N ARG A 20 -3.12 -24.27 -13.97
CA ARG A 20 -2.41 -23.96 -12.73
C ARG A 20 -2.70 -25.01 -11.66
N PRO A 21 -1.79 -25.25 -10.69
CA PRO A 21 -2.01 -26.20 -9.60
C PRO A 21 -3.33 -26.01 -8.84
N VAL A 22 -3.83 -24.77 -8.72
CA VAL A 22 -5.12 -24.48 -8.08
C VAL A 22 -6.30 -25.11 -8.82
N HIS A 23 -6.26 -25.20 -10.15
CA HIS A 23 -7.33 -25.81 -10.94
C HIS A 23 -7.54 -27.28 -10.54
N TYR A 24 -6.44 -28.03 -10.38
CA TYR A 24 -6.49 -29.40 -9.88
C TYR A 24 -6.98 -29.48 -8.44
N ALA A 25 -6.65 -28.50 -7.59
CA ALA A 25 -7.18 -28.45 -6.22
C ALA A 25 -8.70 -28.21 -6.21
N GLU A 26 -9.23 -27.37 -7.09
CA GLU A 26 -10.67 -27.16 -7.25
C GLU A 26 -11.37 -28.43 -7.71
N GLN A 27 -10.84 -29.10 -8.73
CA GLN A 27 -11.36 -30.39 -9.20
C GLN A 27 -11.33 -31.44 -8.10
N ALA A 28 -10.20 -31.58 -7.40
CA ALA A 28 -10.05 -32.55 -6.32
C ALA A 28 -10.99 -32.27 -5.14
N LEU A 29 -11.20 -31.00 -4.78
CA LEU A 29 -12.15 -30.61 -3.75
C LEU A 29 -13.59 -30.92 -4.16
N LEU A 30 -13.99 -30.49 -5.35
CA LEU A 30 -15.35 -30.74 -5.84
C LEU A 30 -15.62 -32.23 -5.96
N GLY A 31 -14.67 -33.01 -6.47
CA GLY A 31 -14.77 -34.46 -6.49
C GLY A 31 -14.88 -35.06 -5.08
N ALA A 32 -14.11 -34.55 -4.11
CA ALA A 32 -14.22 -34.98 -2.71
C ALA A 32 -15.61 -34.74 -2.14
N LEU A 33 -16.19 -33.57 -2.39
CA LEU A 33 -17.51 -33.18 -1.88
C LEU A 33 -18.66 -33.90 -2.60
N LEU A 34 -18.48 -34.26 -3.87
CA LEU A 34 -19.43 -35.09 -4.61
C LEU A 34 -19.39 -36.55 -4.17
N LEU A 35 -18.22 -37.05 -3.73
CA LEU A 35 -18.05 -38.41 -3.19
C LEU A 35 -18.53 -38.51 -1.74
N GLU A 36 -18.09 -37.58 -0.89
CA GLU A 36 -18.42 -37.53 0.54
C GLU A 36 -18.98 -36.15 0.91
N PRO A 37 -20.29 -35.88 0.70
CA PRO A 37 -20.89 -34.57 0.97
C PRO A 37 -20.73 -34.08 2.43
N ALA A 38 -20.60 -35.01 3.38
CA ALA A 38 -20.36 -34.69 4.80
C ALA A 38 -19.03 -33.93 5.03
N ARG A 39 -18.07 -34.01 4.10
CA ARG A 39 -16.79 -33.29 4.16
C ARG A 39 -16.92 -31.79 3.93
N LEU A 40 -18.11 -31.30 3.59
CA LEU A 40 -18.35 -29.88 3.42
C LEU A 40 -17.99 -29.09 4.69
N ALA A 41 -18.23 -29.67 5.87
CA ALA A 41 -17.88 -29.10 7.18
C ALA A 41 -16.36 -28.97 7.44
N ASP A 42 -15.52 -29.63 6.62
CA ASP A 42 -14.06 -29.54 6.70
C ASP A 42 -13.52 -28.38 5.83
N THR A 43 -14.41 -27.65 5.13
CA THR A 43 -14.02 -26.63 4.14
C THR A 43 -14.19 -25.19 4.62
N GLU A 44 -14.88 -24.95 5.74
CA GLU A 44 -15.02 -23.59 6.28
C GLU A 44 -13.67 -22.91 6.53
N PRO A 45 -13.52 -21.61 6.20
CA PRO A 45 -14.53 -20.66 5.72
C PRO A 45 -14.61 -20.53 4.18
N LEU A 46 -14.38 -21.61 3.41
CA LEU A 46 -14.41 -21.54 1.94
C LEU A 46 -15.80 -21.19 1.39
N ILE A 47 -15.87 -20.16 0.56
CA ILE A 47 -17.08 -19.76 -0.17
C ILE A 47 -16.81 -19.67 -1.68
N ALA A 48 -17.88 -19.65 -2.49
CA ALA A 48 -17.81 -19.82 -3.94
C ALA A 48 -16.91 -18.81 -4.65
N HIS A 49 -16.82 -17.57 -4.16
CA HIS A 49 -15.97 -16.54 -4.77
C HIS A 49 -14.46 -16.85 -4.68
N HIS A 50 -14.04 -17.83 -3.85
CA HIS A 50 -12.64 -18.23 -3.77
C HIS A 50 -12.19 -19.07 -4.97
N PHE A 51 -13.12 -19.65 -5.73
CA PHE A 51 -12.80 -20.42 -6.93
C PHE A 51 -12.42 -19.48 -8.08
N ASP A 52 -11.39 -19.85 -8.83
CA ASP A 52 -10.98 -19.20 -10.06
C ASP A 52 -11.94 -19.53 -11.21
N SER A 53 -12.38 -20.79 -11.27
CA SER A 53 -13.37 -21.24 -12.26
C SER A 53 -14.79 -20.91 -11.82
N HIS A 54 -15.50 -20.13 -12.64
CA HIS A 54 -16.92 -19.82 -12.42
C HIS A 54 -17.79 -21.10 -12.39
N THR A 55 -17.47 -22.07 -13.24
CA THR A 55 -18.15 -23.38 -13.27
C THR A 55 -17.95 -24.14 -11.96
N HIS A 56 -16.74 -24.12 -11.40
CA HIS A 56 -16.45 -24.74 -10.11
C HIS A 56 -17.15 -24.00 -8.96
N ALA A 57 -17.19 -22.67 -9.01
CA ALA A 57 -17.92 -21.84 -8.05
C ALA A 57 -19.43 -22.16 -8.04
N ALA A 58 -20.05 -22.29 -9.21
CA ALA A 58 -21.46 -22.65 -9.36
C ALA A 58 -21.74 -24.05 -8.80
N LEU A 59 -20.88 -25.02 -9.10
CA LEU A 59 -21.00 -26.38 -8.59
C LEU A 59 -20.84 -26.44 -7.06
N PHE A 60 -19.84 -25.74 -6.51
CA PHE A 60 -19.67 -25.61 -5.07
C PHE A 60 -20.89 -24.97 -4.39
N THR A 61 -21.49 -23.95 -5.02
CA THR A 61 -22.71 -23.31 -4.53
C THR A 61 -23.88 -24.28 -4.49
N ALA A 62 -24.06 -25.08 -5.54
CA ALA A 62 -25.11 -26.11 -5.58
C ALA A 62 -24.93 -27.16 -4.47
N ILE A 63 -23.70 -27.64 -4.27
CA ILE A 63 -23.36 -28.59 -3.19
C ILE A 63 -23.67 -27.99 -1.81
N ARG A 64 -23.37 -26.70 -1.58
CA ARG A 64 -23.66 -26.02 -0.30
C ARG A 64 -25.14 -25.79 -0.05
N THR A 65 -25.94 -25.65 -1.11
CA THR A 65 -27.35 -25.24 -1.02
C THR A 65 -28.28 -26.42 -0.84
N LEU A 66 -27.95 -27.56 -1.45
CA LEU A 66 -28.76 -28.77 -1.35
C LEU A 66 -28.52 -29.47 -0.01
N PRO A 67 -29.56 -30.08 0.59
CA PRO A 67 -29.38 -30.89 1.78
C PRO A 67 -28.44 -32.07 1.46
N PRO A 68 -27.47 -32.38 2.34
CA PRO A 68 -26.59 -33.51 2.13
C PRO A 68 -27.42 -34.82 2.14
N PRO A 69 -27.15 -35.76 1.21
CA PRO A 69 -27.85 -37.03 1.15
C PRO A 69 -27.40 -37.93 2.31
N ASP A 70 -28.21 -38.93 2.65
CA ASP A 70 -27.76 -39.99 3.55
C ASP A 70 -26.59 -40.76 2.89
N PRO A 71 -25.47 -41.02 3.59
CA PRO A 71 -24.31 -41.68 3.00
C PRO A 71 -24.60 -43.05 2.39
N ALA A 72 -25.55 -43.82 2.96
CA ALA A 72 -25.90 -45.15 2.47
C ALA A 72 -26.74 -45.10 1.19
N ASP A 73 -27.55 -44.06 1.03
CA ASP A 73 -28.36 -43.81 -0.17
C ASP A 73 -27.50 -43.22 -1.29
N HIS A 74 -26.61 -42.28 -0.96
CA HIS A 74 -25.67 -41.65 -1.90
C HIS A 74 -24.73 -42.66 -2.58
N ALA A 75 -24.36 -43.73 -1.86
CA ALA A 75 -23.54 -44.80 -2.42
C ALA A 75 -24.24 -45.65 -3.48
N LYS A 76 -25.58 -45.62 -3.55
CA LYS A 76 -26.41 -46.50 -4.40
C LYS A 76 -27.17 -45.75 -5.49
N ASP A 77 -27.46 -44.47 -5.25
CA ASP A 77 -28.30 -43.65 -6.12
C ASP A 77 -27.59 -42.36 -6.54
N THR A 78 -27.75 -41.99 -7.81
CA THR A 78 -27.22 -40.75 -8.38
C THR A 78 -28.22 -39.59 -8.32
N ALA A 79 -29.40 -39.78 -7.73
CA ALA A 79 -30.44 -38.76 -7.61
C ALA A 79 -29.92 -37.42 -7.04
N TRP A 80 -29.09 -37.46 -6.00
CA TRP A 80 -28.50 -36.22 -5.46
C TRP A 80 -27.50 -35.58 -6.42
N LEU A 81 -26.67 -36.36 -7.12
CA LEU A 81 -25.75 -35.83 -8.13
C LEU A 81 -26.50 -35.15 -9.30
N ASN A 82 -27.63 -35.73 -9.72
CA ASN A 82 -28.50 -35.12 -10.73
C ASN A 82 -29.12 -33.82 -10.22
N ALA A 83 -29.58 -33.79 -8.96
CA ALA A 83 -30.09 -32.57 -8.34
C ALA A 83 -29.03 -31.46 -8.26
N VAL A 84 -27.79 -31.80 -7.89
CA VAL A 84 -26.65 -30.87 -7.90
C VAL A 84 -26.40 -30.32 -9.31
N LEU A 85 -26.40 -31.19 -10.32
CA LEU A 85 -26.20 -30.79 -11.72
C LEU A 85 -27.32 -29.85 -12.19
N ASP A 86 -28.58 -30.20 -11.94
CA ASP A 86 -29.74 -29.41 -12.33
C ASP A 86 -29.77 -28.05 -11.63
N HIS A 87 -29.31 -27.98 -10.39
CA HIS A 87 -29.18 -26.72 -9.65
C HIS A 87 -28.03 -25.84 -10.16
N ALA A 88 -26.90 -26.42 -10.57
CA ALA A 88 -25.74 -25.67 -11.04
C ALA A 88 -25.86 -25.19 -12.50
N ARG A 89 -26.58 -25.94 -13.35
CA ARG A 89 -26.72 -25.69 -14.79
C ARG A 89 -27.18 -24.28 -15.19
N PRO A 90 -28.16 -23.64 -14.52
CA PRO A 90 -28.57 -22.28 -14.84
C PRO A 90 -27.43 -21.25 -14.76
N HIS A 91 -26.41 -21.52 -13.94
CA HIS A 91 -25.25 -20.65 -13.74
C HIS A 91 -23.99 -21.14 -14.49
N ALA A 92 -23.99 -22.39 -14.93
CA ALA A 92 -22.89 -22.98 -15.69
C ALA A 92 -23.45 -23.94 -16.77
N PRO A 93 -23.90 -23.41 -17.93
CA PRO A 93 -24.62 -24.19 -18.95
C PRO A 93 -23.77 -25.30 -19.60
N GLY A 94 -22.43 -25.21 -19.49
CA GLY A 94 -21.51 -26.25 -19.96
C GLY A 94 -21.42 -27.48 -19.05
N LEU A 95 -22.09 -27.49 -17.88
CA LEU A 95 -22.08 -28.64 -16.98
C LEU A 95 -22.90 -29.82 -17.54
N SER A 96 -22.23 -30.95 -17.66
CA SER A 96 -22.82 -32.24 -18.04
C SER A 96 -22.59 -33.30 -16.97
N ALA A 97 -23.37 -34.38 -17.02
CA ALA A 97 -23.15 -35.56 -16.17
C ALA A 97 -21.77 -36.20 -16.42
N SER A 98 -21.29 -36.19 -17.68
CA SER A 98 -19.95 -36.69 -18.01
C SER A 98 -18.85 -35.85 -17.35
N TYR A 99 -18.98 -34.52 -17.36
CA TYR A 99 -18.03 -33.64 -16.70
C TYR A 99 -18.04 -33.80 -15.18
N LEU A 100 -19.22 -33.98 -14.57
CA LEU A 100 -19.34 -34.28 -13.15
C LEU A 100 -18.61 -35.59 -12.78
N HIS A 101 -18.76 -36.62 -13.62
CA HIS A 101 -18.02 -37.88 -13.45
C HIS A 101 -16.51 -37.67 -13.54
N THR A 102 -16.04 -36.85 -14.49
CA THR A 102 -14.62 -36.50 -14.60
C THR A 102 -14.11 -35.79 -13.35
N ILE A 103 -14.84 -34.81 -12.80
CA ILE A 103 -14.47 -34.12 -11.54
C ILE A 103 -14.34 -35.13 -10.39
N ILE A 104 -15.27 -36.08 -10.28
CA ILE A 104 -15.22 -37.13 -9.26
C ILE A 104 -13.94 -37.97 -9.39
N GLN A 105 -13.56 -38.34 -10.61
CA GLN A 105 -12.34 -39.11 -10.88
C GLN A 105 -11.06 -38.35 -10.53
N PHE A 106 -11.07 -37.02 -10.61
CA PHE A 106 -9.91 -36.19 -10.23
C PHE A 106 -9.68 -36.10 -8.73
N CYS A 107 -10.60 -36.59 -7.88
CA CYS A 107 -10.39 -36.63 -6.45
C CYS A 107 -9.42 -37.77 -6.06
N PRO A 108 -8.20 -37.47 -5.56
CA PRO A 108 -7.28 -38.52 -5.16
C PRO A 108 -7.70 -39.14 -3.83
N GLN A 109 -8.08 -38.31 -2.84
CA GLN A 109 -8.47 -38.74 -1.50
C GLN A 109 -9.50 -37.76 -0.90
N PRO A 110 -10.77 -38.17 -0.73
CA PRO A 110 -11.82 -37.27 -0.21
C PRO A 110 -11.53 -36.70 1.17
N LYS A 111 -10.88 -37.48 2.05
CA LYS A 111 -10.44 -37.05 3.39
C LYS A 111 -9.48 -35.86 3.41
N HIS A 112 -8.91 -35.47 2.27
CA HIS A 112 -8.03 -34.31 2.15
C HIS A 112 -8.75 -33.02 1.72
N ALA A 113 -10.10 -32.99 1.73
CA ALA A 113 -10.90 -31.81 1.37
C ALA A 113 -10.40 -30.50 2.02
N ALA A 114 -10.07 -30.52 3.31
CA ALA A 114 -9.52 -29.35 4.02
C ALA A 114 -8.17 -28.85 3.43
N ALA A 115 -7.33 -29.75 2.92
CA ALA A 115 -6.07 -29.37 2.27
C ALA A 115 -6.32 -28.71 0.92
N TYR A 116 -7.22 -29.26 0.10
CA TYR A 116 -7.61 -28.69 -1.18
C TYR A 116 -8.26 -27.30 -1.00
N ALA A 117 -9.17 -27.17 -0.02
CA ALA A 117 -9.77 -25.88 0.34
C ALA A 117 -8.72 -24.82 0.73
N ARG A 118 -7.69 -25.20 1.49
CA ARG A 118 -6.57 -24.29 1.83
C ARG A 118 -5.78 -23.85 0.59
N MET A 119 -5.56 -24.73 -0.39
CA MET A 119 -4.88 -24.36 -1.64
C MET A 119 -5.69 -23.33 -2.44
N ILE A 120 -7.01 -23.52 -2.53
CA ILE A 120 -7.91 -22.58 -3.23
C ILE A 120 -7.94 -21.23 -2.52
N ARG A 121 -8.02 -21.20 -1.19
CA ARG A 121 -7.95 -19.95 -0.41
C ARG A 121 -6.62 -19.23 -0.56
N ALA A 122 -5.52 -19.97 -0.56
CA ALA A 122 -4.18 -19.42 -0.78
C ALA A 122 -4.06 -18.77 -2.16
N ASP A 123 -4.63 -19.39 -3.20
CA ASP A 123 -4.66 -18.81 -4.54
C ASP A 123 -5.57 -17.58 -4.63
N ASN A 124 -6.79 -17.65 -4.07
CA ASN A 124 -7.68 -16.49 -4.00
C ASN A 124 -7.02 -15.29 -3.31
N THR A 125 -6.25 -15.53 -2.25
CA THR A 125 -5.48 -14.49 -1.56
C THR A 125 -4.52 -13.77 -2.52
N ARG A 126 -3.84 -14.52 -3.40
CA ARG A 126 -2.96 -13.95 -4.43
C ARG A 126 -3.75 -13.11 -5.44
N ARG A 127 -4.87 -13.63 -5.95
CA ARG A 127 -5.70 -12.92 -6.92
C ARG A 127 -6.26 -11.62 -6.35
N LEU A 128 -6.82 -11.69 -5.13
CA LEU A 128 -7.35 -10.53 -4.42
C LEU A 128 -6.28 -9.44 -4.21
N LEU A 129 -5.10 -9.81 -3.69
CA LEU A 129 -4.02 -8.84 -3.48
C LEU A 129 -3.49 -8.24 -4.79
N ARG A 130 -3.42 -9.04 -5.87
CA ARG A 130 -3.03 -8.55 -7.19
C ARG A 130 -4.03 -7.53 -7.73
N GLU A 131 -5.32 -7.82 -7.66
CA GLU A 131 -6.37 -6.90 -8.09
C GLU A 131 -6.30 -5.56 -7.34
N HIS A 132 -6.08 -5.61 -6.03
CA HIS A 132 -5.90 -4.41 -5.22
C HIS A 132 -4.61 -3.64 -5.59
N ALA A 133 -3.51 -4.32 -5.87
CA ALA A 133 -2.26 -3.70 -6.31
C ALA A 133 -2.42 -3.02 -7.68
N GLU A 134 -3.09 -3.67 -8.63
CA GLU A 134 -3.41 -3.10 -9.94
C GLU A 134 -4.28 -1.85 -9.81
N ARG A 135 -5.32 -1.89 -8.96
CA ARG A 135 -6.15 -0.72 -8.65
C ARG A 135 -5.36 0.41 -8.01
N LEU A 136 -4.42 0.10 -7.12
CA LEU A 136 -3.54 1.11 -6.50
C LEU A 136 -2.65 1.77 -7.57
N ALA A 137 -2.03 0.98 -8.46
CA ALA A 137 -1.19 1.49 -9.53
C ALA A 137 -1.96 2.37 -10.52
N SER A 138 -3.15 1.95 -10.94
CA SER A 138 -3.98 2.71 -11.88
C SER A 138 -4.43 4.03 -11.28
N THR A 139 -4.88 4.01 -10.01
CA THR A 139 -5.31 5.22 -9.29
C THR A 139 -4.16 6.20 -9.06
N ALA A 140 -2.96 5.70 -8.76
CA ALA A 140 -1.78 6.54 -8.56
C ALA A 140 -1.25 7.17 -9.86
N THR A 141 -1.69 6.70 -11.03
CA THR A 141 -1.27 7.19 -12.35
C THR A 141 -2.35 8.01 -13.04
N ASP A 142 -3.59 7.99 -12.54
CA ASP A 142 -4.73 8.68 -13.16
C ASP A 142 -4.66 10.21 -12.93
N PRO A 143 -4.38 11.01 -13.97
CA PRO A 143 -4.31 12.46 -13.84
C PRO A 143 -5.70 13.11 -13.75
N GLY A 144 -6.78 12.38 -14.05
CA GLY A 144 -8.16 12.89 -14.07
C GLY A 144 -8.81 12.95 -12.69
N LEU A 145 -8.16 12.43 -11.65
CA LEU A 145 -8.74 12.40 -10.30
C LEU A 145 -8.72 13.80 -9.66
N PRO A 146 -9.84 14.26 -9.07
CA PRO A 146 -9.88 15.56 -8.38
C PRO A 146 -8.92 15.66 -7.19
N ASN A 147 -8.68 14.55 -6.48
CA ASN A 147 -7.73 14.47 -5.38
C ASN A 147 -6.98 13.13 -5.42
N PRO A 148 -5.92 13.01 -6.24
CA PRO A 148 -5.25 11.73 -6.46
C PRO A 148 -4.55 11.23 -5.20
N ALA A 149 -4.06 12.13 -4.33
CA ALA A 149 -3.44 11.74 -3.07
C ALA A 149 -4.45 11.06 -2.13
N ALA A 150 -5.62 11.68 -1.92
CA ALA A 150 -6.64 11.10 -1.05
C ALA A 150 -7.17 9.76 -1.58
N SER A 151 -7.46 9.66 -2.89
CA SER A 151 -7.92 8.42 -3.52
C SER A 151 -6.89 7.29 -3.37
N THR A 152 -5.61 7.59 -3.64
CA THR A 152 -4.50 6.62 -3.52
C THR A 152 -4.32 6.16 -2.08
N LEU A 153 -4.37 7.08 -1.11
CA LEU A 153 -4.26 6.74 0.32
C LEU A 153 -5.45 5.90 0.80
N GLY A 154 -6.66 6.16 0.29
CA GLY A 154 -7.85 5.37 0.58
C GLY A 154 -7.72 3.92 0.09
N LEU A 155 -7.20 3.71 -1.12
CA LEU A 155 -6.91 2.35 -1.61
C LEU A 155 -5.81 1.66 -0.81
N ALA A 156 -4.78 2.39 -0.37
CA ALA A 156 -3.77 1.83 0.52
C ALA A 156 -4.37 1.39 1.87
N ASP A 157 -5.39 2.09 2.38
CA ASP A 157 -6.15 1.66 3.57
C ASP A 157 -6.99 0.42 3.32
N ASP A 158 -7.62 0.31 2.15
CA ASP A 158 -8.33 -0.91 1.75
C ASP A 158 -7.39 -2.12 1.73
N ILE A 159 -6.19 -1.97 1.16
CA ILE A 159 -5.17 -3.03 1.18
C ILE A 159 -4.79 -3.38 2.61
N GLY A 160 -4.57 -2.38 3.47
CA GLY A 160 -4.28 -2.60 4.89
C GLY A 160 -5.35 -3.47 5.57
N ARG A 161 -6.63 -3.13 5.39
CA ARG A 161 -7.77 -3.90 5.92
C ARG A 161 -7.80 -5.34 5.38
N VAL A 162 -7.56 -5.52 4.08
CA VAL A 162 -7.50 -6.86 3.48
C VAL A 162 -6.36 -7.68 4.07
N LEU A 163 -5.18 -7.08 4.25
CA LEU A 163 -4.02 -7.75 4.85
C LEU A 163 -4.27 -8.15 6.30
N ASP A 164 -5.01 -7.33 7.06
CA ASP A 164 -5.40 -7.65 8.43
C ASP A 164 -6.36 -8.85 8.49
N ALA A 165 -7.41 -8.85 7.65
CA ALA A 165 -8.33 -9.98 7.52
C ALA A 165 -7.63 -11.27 7.05
N LEU A 166 -6.61 -11.17 6.20
CA LEU A 166 -5.82 -12.31 5.74
C LEU A 166 -4.86 -12.82 6.81
N ALA A 167 -4.30 -11.94 7.64
CA ALA A 167 -3.40 -12.33 8.73
C ALA A 167 -4.11 -13.20 9.78
N GLU A 168 -5.39 -12.94 10.06
CA GLU A 168 -6.22 -13.76 10.94
C GLU A 168 -6.45 -15.17 10.38
N GLN A 169 -6.45 -15.31 9.05
CA GLN A 169 -6.76 -16.55 8.35
C GLN A 169 -5.57 -17.51 8.21
N PHE A 170 -4.34 -17.00 8.28
CA PHE A 170 -3.12 -17.76 8.05
C PHE A 170 -2.15 -17.61 9.21
N ALA A 171 -1.96 -18.69 9.98
CA ALA A 171 -1.05 -18.69 11.12
C ALA A 171 0.40 -18.34 10.70
N PRO A 172 1.16 -17.63 11.55
CA PRO A 172 2.58 -17.39 11.34
C PRO A 172 3.41 -18.68 11.34
N HIS A 173 4.39 -18.76 10.43
CA HIS A 173 5.34 -19.88 10.38
C HIS A 173 6.79 -19.36 10.25
N PRO A 174 7.80 -20.11 10.76
CA PRO A 174 9.21 -19.72 10.66
C PRO A 174 9.68 -19.60 9.20
N GLY A 175 10.45 -18.55 8.88
CA GLY A 175 10.86 -18.23 7.50
C GLY A 175 9.94 -17.24 6.80
N SER A 176 9.49 -16.21 7.53
CA SER A 176 8.33 -15.35 7.26
C SER A 176 8.50 -14.27 6.20
N PHE A 177 9.67 -14.12 5.59
CA PHE A 177 9.90 -13.09 4.57
C PHE A 177 9.68 -13.64 3.14
N PRO A 178 9.11 -12.84 2.23
CA PRO A 178 9.05 -13.19 0.81
C PRO A 178 10.45 -13.53 0.28
N ARG A 179 10.52 -14.54 -0.59
CA ARG A 179 11.79 -14.92 -1.26
C ARG A 179 11.98 -14.21 -2.60
N THR A 180 10.93 -13.54 -3.06
CA THR A 180 10.88 -12.86 -4.35
C THR A 180 11.92 -11.74 -4.41
N ALA A 181 12.68 -11.72 -5.50
CA ALA A 181 13.51 -10.57 -5.83
C ALA A 181 12.60 -9.37 -6.08
N LEU A 182 12.84 -8.28 -5.35
CA LEU A 182 12.06 -7.07 -5.53
C LEU A 182 12.38 -6.43 -6.89
N PRO A 183 11.37 -5.89 -7.60
CA PRO A 183 11.63 -5.09 -8.78
C PRO A 183 12.53 -3.92 -8.39
N ALA A 184 13.47 -3.59 -9.29
CA ALA A 184 14.27 -2.39 -9.12
C ALA A 184 13.35 -1.17 -9.04
N ASP A 185 13.65 -0.22 -8.16
CA ASP A 185 12.93 1.04 -8.12
C ASP A 185 13.10 1.71 -9.49
N VAL A 186 12.00 1.80 -10.25
CA VAL A 186 12.01 2.44 -11.57
C VAL A 186 12.36 3.91 -11.37
N PRO A 187 13.40 4.44 -12.04
CA PRO A 187 13.71 5.86 -11.95
C PRO A 187 12.48 6.67 -12.30
N ARG A 188 12.08 7.58 -11.42
CA ARG A 188 10.95 8.48 -11.66
C ARG A 188 11.24 9.25 -12.95
N GLN A 189 10.37 9.10 -13.96
CA GLN A 189 10.50 9.90 -15.18
C GLN A 189 10.22 11.35 -14.80
N ALA A 190 11.22 12.20 -14.96
CA ALA A 190 11.09 13.62 -14.70
C ALA A 190 10.56 14.30 -15.97
N GLY A 191 9.32 14.78 -15.93
CA GLY A 191 8.83 15.74 -16.92
C GLY A 191 9.51 17.10 -16.71
N GLU A 192 9.57 17.93 -17.75
CA GLU A 192 10.13 19.28 -17.60
C GLU A 192 9.33 20.11 -16.59
N GLU A 193 8.00 19.96 -16.61
CA GLU A 193 7.10 20.61 -15.63
C GLU A 193 7.42 20.17 -14.19
N ASP A 194 7.72 18.90 -13.97
CA ASP A 194 8.09 18.39 -12.64
C ASP A 194 9.40 19.00 -12.12
N LEU A 195 10.36 19.22 -13.03
CA LEU A 195 11.63 19.84 -12.72
C LEU A 195 11.45 21.35 -12.48
N ASP A 196 10.57 22.00 -13.23
CA ASP A 196 10.21 23.40 -13.01
C ASP A 196 9.60 23.62 -11.63
N GLU A 197 8.72 22.73 -11.16
CA GLU A 197 8.19 22.78 -9.79
C GLU A 197 9.31 22.72 -8.72
N GLU A 198 10.31 21.86 -8.92
CA GLU A 198 11.46 21.78 -8.00
C GLU A 198 12.33 23.03 -8.04
N ARG A 199 12.56 23.60 -9.23
CA ARG A 199 13.29 24.87 -9.40
C ARG A 199 12.55 26.01 -8.70
N LEU A 200 11.24 26.08 -8.86
CA LEU A 200 10.37 27.08 -8.24
C LEU A 200 10.36 26.95 -6.70
N LEU A 201 10.35 25.72 -6.17
CA LEU A 201 10.53 25.50 -4.74
C LEU A 201 11.88 26.04 -4.25
N LEU A 202 12.99 25.71 -4.92
CA LEU A 202 14.32 26.15 -4.48
C LEU A 202 14.45 27.68 -4.47
N ALA A 203 13.89 28.36 -5.48
CA ALA A 203 13.88 29.82 -5.54
C ALA A 203 12.99 30.44 -4.45
N THR A 204 11.76 29.93 -4.27
CA THR A 204 10.84 30.44 -3.24
C THR A 204 11.34 30.16 -1.83
N ALA A 205 11.90 28.99 -1.56
CA ALA A 205 12.49 28.63 -0.26
C ALA A 205 13.70 29.51 0.11
N THR A 206 14.43 30.03 -0.87
CA THR A 206 15.52 30.99 -0.66
C THR A 206 14.99 32.39 -0.33
N ALA A 207 13.82 32.76 -0.88
CA ALA A 207 13.18 34.06 -0.64
C ALA A 207 12.39 34.11 0.67
N TYR A 208 11.82 32.99 1.12
CA TYR A 208 10.94 32.89 2.29
C TYR A 208 11.45 31.82 3.29
N PRO A 209 12.63 32.00 3.91
CA PRO A 209 13.22 31.01 4.80
C PRO A 209 12.41 30.72 6.08
N GLU A 210 11.55 31.65 6.52
CA GLU A 210 10.64 31.47 7.65
C GLU A 210 9.55 30.43 7.38
N GLU A 211 9.07 30.35 6.14
CA GLU A 211 8.08 29.37 5.68
C GLU A 211 8.71 27.96 5.63
N VAL A 212 9.98 27.89 5.17
CA VAL A 212 10.77 26.65 5.15
C VAL A 212 10.93 26.02 6.54
N GLN A 213 10.94 26.80 7.63
CA GLN A 213 11.01 26.26 9.00
C GLN A 213 9.81 25.37 9.35
N GLN A 214 8.65 25.64 8.75
CA GLN A 214 7.41 24.91 8.96
C GLN A 214 7.31 23.66 8.06
N MET A 215 8.11 23.62 6.98
CA MET A 215 8.12 22.55 5.99
C MET A 215 8.96 21.32 6.37
N ARG A 216 9.04 20.98 7.67
CA ARG A 216 9.77 19.77 8.16
C ARG A 216 9.18 18.45 7.67
N TRP A 217 8.06 18.51 6.97
CA TRP A 217 7.42 17.39 6.30
C TRP A 217 8.02 17.08 4.92
N LEU A 218 8.79 17.99 4.31
CA LEU A 218 9.48 17.75 3.04
C LEU A 218 10.93 17.33 3.26
N THR A 219 11.38 16.32 2.52
CA THR A 219 12.72 15.72 2.64
C THR A 219 13.41 15.67 1.29
N GLU A 220 14.73 15.51 1.29
CA GLU A 220 15.55 15.33 0.09
C GLU A 220 15.11 14.14 -0.77
N ALA A 221 14.52 13.10 -0.16
CA ALA A 221 14.09 11.89 -0.87
C ALA A 221 12.89 12.14 -1.79
N ASP A 222 12.17 13.24 -1.58
CA ASP A 222 11.00 13.59 -2.37
C ASP A 222 11.36 14.19 -3.73
N PHE A 223 12.57 14.73 -3.88
CA PHE A 223 13.04 15.32 -5.13
C PHE A 223 13.38 14.27 -6.19
N LEU A 224 13.12 14.61 -7.45
CA LEU A 224 13.47 13.80 -8.62
C LEU A 224 14.96 13.89 -8.91
N LEU A 225 15.52 15.11 -8.92
CA LEU A 225 16.93 15.32 -9.19
C LEU A 225 17.74 15.33 -7.89
N PRO A 226 18.76 14.45 -7.77
CA PRO A 226 19.68 14.47 -6.61
C PRO A 226 20.33 15.85 -6.39
N LEU A 227 20.55 16.59 -7.48
CA LEU A 227 21.06 17.97 -7.40
C LEU A 227 20.08 18.90 -6.67
N HIS A 228 18.79 18.88 -7.03
CA HIS A 228 17.78 19.71 -6.36
C HIS A 228 17.61 19.27 -4.90
N ALA A 229 17.65 17.96 -4.63
CA ALA A 229 17.65 17.41 -3.29
C ALA A 229 18.80 17.97 -2.43
N ALA A 230 20.02 18.04 -2.99
CA ALA A 230 21.18 18.57 -2.30
C ALA A 230 21.13 20.10 -2.09
N LEU A 231 20.54 20.84 -3.04
CA LEU A 231 20.28 22.27 -2.86
C LEU A 231 19.22 22.52 -1.78
N TRP A 232 18.15 21.73 -1.74
CA TRP A 232 17.16 21.74 -0.67
C TRP A 232 17.80 21.47 0.71
N GLN A 233 18.68 20.48 0.81
CA GLN A 233 19.45 20.22 2.03
C GLN A 233 20.35 21.40 2.42
N SER A 234 20.87 22.15 1.44
CA SER A 234 21.71 23.34 1.69
C SER A 234 20.87 24.48 2.28
N ILE A 235 19.73 24.78 1.67
CA ILE A 235 18.76 25.79 2.15
C ILE A 235 18.27 25.42 3.56
N THR A 236 17.77 24.20 3.74
CA THR A 236 17.23 23.76 5.03
C THR A 236 18.28 23.72 6.14
N ALA A 237 19.55 23.45 5.82
CA ALA A 237 20.63 23.51 6.80
C ALA A 237 20.92 24.95 7.26
N LEU A 238 20.96 25.92 6.34
CA LEU A 238 21.08 27.34 6.69
C LEU A 238 19.92 27.78 7.60
N VAL A 239 18.69 27.42 7.22
CA VAL A 239 17.47 27.69 8.01
C VAL A 239 17.55 27.07 9.40
N HIS A 240 17.97 25.80 9.52
CA HIS A 240 18.10 25.12 10.81
C HIS A 240 19.17 25.73 11.72
N ARG A 241 20.25 26.27 11.15
CA ARG A 241 21.29 26.98 11.91
C ARG A 241 20.88 28.40 12.31
N GLY A 242 19.83 28.95 11.69
CA GLY A 242 19.45 30.35 11.86
C GLY A 242 20.38 31.31 11.12
N ASP A 243 21.10 30.82 10.10
CA ASP A 243 21.96 31.63 9.25
C ASP A 243 21.14 32.46 8.26
N MET A 244 21.75 33.48 7.65
CA MET A 244 21.14 34.21 6.56
C MET A 244 20.94 33.31 5.33
N VAL A 245 19.74 33.31 4.78
CA VAL A 245 19.38 32.58 3.56
C VAL A 245 19.19 33.58 2.43
N ASP A 246 20.07 33.51 1.45
CA ASP A 246 20.01 34.26 0.20
C ASP A 246 20.75 33.46 -0.89
N PRO A 247 20.60 33.81 -2.19
CA PRO A 247 21.26 33.07 -3.27
C PRO A 247 22.77 32.88 -3.11
N VAL A 248 23.47 33.85 -2.53
CA VAL A 248 24.93 33.81 -2.34
C VAL A 248 25.28 32.90 -1.16
N THR A 249 24.52 32.95 -0.06
CA THR A 249 24.76 32.04 1.08
C THR A 249 24.42 30.59 0.72
N VAL A 250 23.38 30.36 -0.08
CA VAL A 250 23.05 29.02 -0.62
C VAL A 250 24.16 28.51 -1.54
N LEU A 251 24.70 29.36 -2.42
CA LEU A 251 25.86 29.02 -3.25
C LEU A 251 27.09 28.65 -2.38
N GLY A 252 27.36 29.39 -1.32
CA GLY A 252 28.43 29.11 -0.37
C GLY A 252 28.25 27.75 0.32
N GLU A 253 27.06 27.46 0.83
CA GLU A 253 26.72 26.17 1.44
C GLU A 253 26.84 25.02 0.41
N ALA A 254 26.37 25.24 -0.82
CA ALA A 254 26.50 24.28 -1.92
C ALA A 254 27.96 23.98 -2.26
N GLN A 255 28.82 25.00 -2.23
CA GLN A 255 30.28 24.83 -2.39
C GLN A 255 30.87 24.01 -1.25
N HIS A 256 30.52 24.32 0.01
CA HIS A 256 31.00 23.58 1.17
C HIS A 256 30.60 22.10 1.14
N ARG A 257 29.46 21.78 0.51
CA ARG A 257 28.98 20.41 0.27
C ARG A 257 29.57 19.74 -0.96
N GLY A 258 30.43 20.44 -1.71
CA GLY A 258 31.07 19.90 -2.92
C GLY A 258 30.13 19.76 -4.12
N LEU A 259 29.02 20.52 -4.17
CA LEU A 259 28.06 20.45 -5.28
C LEU A 259 28.56 21.13 -6.56
N LEU A 260 29.48 22.10 -6.43
CA LEU A 260 30.11 22.80 -7.55
C LEU A 260 31.15 21.89 -8.21
N THR A 261 30.68 21.01 -9.08
CA THR A 261 31.50 20.14 -9.94
C THR A 261 31.42 20.65 -11.39
N GLY A 262 32.25 20.15 -12.31
CA GLY A 262 32.33 20.67 -13.69
C GLY A 262 31.00 20.71 -14.48
N SER A 263 29.95 20.03 -14.01
CA SER A 263 28.60 20.06 -14.59
C SER A 263 27.67 21.13 -13.99
N LEU A 264 28.02 21.73 -12.85
CA LEU A 264 27.21 22.74 -12.16
C LEU A 264 28.06 23.97 -11.85
N SER A 265 27.86 25.04 -12.61
CA SER A 265 28.59 26.29 -12.38
C SER A 265 27.93 27.11 -11.26
N PRO A 266 28.68 28.02 -10.60
CA PRO A 266 28.10 28.98 -9.66
C PRO A 266 26.95 29.80 -10.26
N LYS A 267 27.04 30.12 -11.57
CA LYS A 267 26.00 30.86 -12.28
C LYS A 267 24.71 30.05 -12.39
N ASP A 268 24.81 28.74 -12.57
CA ASP A 268 23.65 27.86 -12.68
C ASP A 268 22.93 27.75 -11.33
N VAL A 269 23.67 27.61 -10.23
CA VAL A 269 23.09 27.64 -8.87
C VAL A 269 22.39 28.96 -8.61
N MET A 270 23.04 30.08 -8.93
CA MET A 270 22.42 31.41 -8.79
C MET A 270 21.13 31.51 -9.61
N ALA A 271 21.11 31.03 -10.85
CA ALA A 271 19.91 31.04 -11.69
C ALA A 271 18.77 30.22 -11.08
N LEU A 272 19.06 29.05 -10.51
CA LEU A 272 18.07 28.16 -9.89
C LEU A 272 17.39 28.76 -8.66
N VAL A 273 18.08 29.61 -7.89
CA VAL A 273 17.59 30.09 -6.59
C VAL A 273 17.15 31.57 -6.58
N SER A 274 17.29 32.30 -7.69
CA SER A 274 17.10 33.77 -7.70
C SER A 274 15.73 34.27 -8.17
N THR A 275 14.90 33.44 -8.79
CA THR A 275 13.62 33.88 -9.39
C THR A 275 12.41 33.23 -8.68
N PRO A 276 12.02 33.71 -7.48
CA PRO A 276 10.90 33.13 -6.74
C PRO A 276 9.57 33.45 -7.41
N THR A 277 8.65 32.47 -7.45
CA THR A 277 7.26 32.67 -7.89
C THR A 277 6.34 31.73 -7.10
N GLY A 278 5.28 32.26 -6.49
CA GLY A 278 4.36 31.49 -5.63
C GLY A 278 4.85 31.36 -4.19
N SER A 279 4.31 30.39 -3.45
CA SER A 279 4.74 30.05 -2.09
C SER A 279 5.51 28.72 -2.06
N PRO A 280 6.53 28.59 -1.19
CA PRO A 280 7.28 27.37 -0.99
C PRO A 280 6.39 26.22 -0.48
N GLU A 281 5.38 26.46 0.36
CA GLU A 281 4.45 25.40 0.79
C GLU A 281 3.70 24.81 -0.40
N TYR A 282 3.18 25.64 -1.29
CA TYR A 282 2.45 25.18 -2.47
C TYR A 282 3.31 24.27 -3.35
N TRP A 283 4.55 24.67 -3.65
CA TRP A 283 5.47 23.84 -4.45
C TRP A 283 5.94 22.59 -3.68
N GLY A 284 6.16 22.71 -2.37
CA GLY A 284 6.50 21.58 -1.53
C GLY A 284 5.38 20.54 -1.48
N GLU A 285 4.12 20.97 -1.40
CA GLU A 285 2.95 20.10 -1.45
C GLU A 285 2.89 19.34 -2.79
N LYS A 286 3.12 20.03 -3.92
CA LYS A 286 3.19 19.40 -5.24
C LYS A 286 4.27 18.31 -5.31
N ILE A 287 5.48 18.61 -4.85
CA ILE A 287 6.60 17.66 -4.83
C ILE A 287 6.30 16.47 -3.91
N LEU A 288 5.73 16.72 -2.73
CA LEU A 288 5.36 15.67 -1.79
C LEU A 288 4.23 14.78 -2.35
N GLN A 289 3.23 15.38 -3.00
CA GLN A 289 2.15 14.67 -3.68
C GLN A 289 2.73 13.75 -4.76
N ARG A 290 3.62 14.25 -5.62
CA ARG A 290 4.31 13.45 -6.64
C ARG A 290 5.09 12.29 -6.01
N ALA A 291 5.86 12.55 -4.95
CA ALA A 291 6.61 11.52 -4.24
C ALA A 291 5.70 10.43 -3.64
N LEU A 292 4.54 10.83 -3.11
CA LEU A 292 3.52 9.92 -2.58
C LEU A 292 2.92 9.03 -3.67
N LEU A 293 2.51 9.60 -4.81
CA LEU A 293 1.95 8.85 -5.93
C LEU A 293 2.98 7.88 -6.53
N ALA A 294 4.21 8.34 -6.71
CA ALA A 294 5.31 7.48 -7.16
C ALA A 294 5.58 6.33 -6.19
N ARG A 295 5.58 6.59 -4.86
CA ARG A 295 5.75 5.53 -3.86
C ARG A 295 4.60 4.52 -3.91
N ALA A 296 3.35 4.97 -4.11
CA ALA A 296 2.22 4.07 -4.25
C ALA A 296 2.38 3.13 -5.46
N GLN A 297 2.91 3.62 -6.60
CA GLN A 297 3.25 2.78 -7.73
C GLN A 297 4.35 1.76 -7.39
N THR A 298 5.39 2.16 -6.66
CA THR A 298 6.42 1.23 -6.18
C THR A 298 5.82 0.14 -5.27
N VAL A 299 4.93 0.52 -4.35
CA VAL A 299 4.24 -0.43 -3.46
C VAL A 299 3.40 -1.40 -4.26
N ALA A 300 2.60 -0.91 -5.22
CA ALA A 300 1.82 -1.75 -6.11
C ALA A 300 2.72 -2.76 -6.86
N ALA A 301 3.81 -2.30 -7.48
CA ALA A 301 4.74 -3.16 -8.19
C ALA A 301 5.37 -4.24 -7.28
N ARG A 302 5.73 -3.90 -6.04
CA ARG A 302 6.24 -4.87 -5.05
C ARG A 302 5.18 -5.91 -4.69
N ILE A 303 3.94 -5.50 -4.43
CA ILE A 303 2.83 -6.42 -4.13
C ILE A 303 2.56 -7.35 -5.32
N THR A 304 2.50 -6.80 -6.54
CA THR A 304 2.34 -7.59 -7.77
C THR A 304 3.44 -8.63 -7.89
N ALA A 305 4.71 -8.25 -7.71
CA ALA A 305 5.84 -9.18 -7.75
C ALA A 305 5.70 -10.31 -6.72
N TYR A 306 5.30 -10.00 -5.49
CA TYR A 306 5.03 -11.02 -4.47
C TYR A 306 3.92 -11.98 -4.90
N THR A 307 2.84 -11.48 -5.52
CA THR A 307 1.72 -12.32 -5.96
C THR A 307 2.04 -13.16 -7.19
N ASP A 308 2.95 -12.72 -8.06
CA ASP A 308 3.39 -13.43 -9.26
C ASP A 308 4.32 -14.60 -8.94
N ASP A 309 5.09 -14.48 -7.85
CA ASP A 309 5.90 -15.58 -7.33
C ASP A 309 5.04 -16.61 -6.59
N LEU A 310 4.69 -17.68 -7.29
CA LEU A 310 3.89 -18.78 -6.76
C LEU A 310 4.56 -19.52 -5.59
N ALA A 311 5.88 -19.38 -5.40
CA ALA A 311 6.59 -20.01 -4.29
C ALA A 311 6.32 -19.30 -2.94
N ASN A 312 5.79 -18.08 -2.96
CA ASN A 312 5.41 -17.39 -1.73
C ASN A 312 4.19 -18.04 -1.08
N THR A 313 4.28 -18.30 0.20
CA THR A 313 3.15 -18.69 1.04
C THR A 313 2.24 -17.48 1.33
N PRO A 314 0.94 -17.69 1.64
CA PRO A 314 0.03 -16.60 2.00
C PRO A 314 0.55 -15.71 3.13
N HIS A 315 1.19 -16.30 4.14
CA HIS A 315 1.80 -15.53 5.23
C HIS A 315 2.95 -14.63 4.76
N GLN A 316 3.80 -15.12 3.84
CA GLN A 316 4.86 -14.31 3.24
C GLN A 316 4.28 -13.16 2.41
N LEU A 317 3.20 -13.39 1.66
CA LEU A 317 2.50 -12.32 0.93
C LEU A 317 2.01 -11.24 1.89
N VAL A 318 1.35 -11.62 2.99
CA VAL A 318 0.86 -10.66 3.98
C VAL A 318 2.01 -9.86 4.60
N THR A 319 3.08 -10.55 5.00
CA THR A 319 4.26 -9.93 5.62
C THR A 319 4.97 -8.97 4.67
N GLY A 320 5.21 -9.40 3.43
CA GLY A 320 5.84 -8.59 2.38
C GLY A 320 5.03 -7.36 2.03
N SER A 321 3.73 -7.52 1.78
CA SER A 321 2.83 -6.42 1.43
C SER A 321 2.69 -5.39 2.55
N ARG A 322 2.67 -5.82 3.82
CA ARG A 322 2.71 -4.90 4.97
C ARG A 322 4.02 -4.11 5.02
N GLY A 323 5.14 -4.77 4.78
CA GLY A 323 6.45 -4.11 4.67
C GLY A 323 6.47 -3.05 3.57
N ALA A 324 5.92 -3.37 2.39
CA ALA A 324 5.81 -2.41 1.29
C ALA A 324 4.95 -1.18 1.66
N LEU A 325 3.82 -1.37 2.34
CA LEU A 325 2.95 -0.27 2.77
C LEU A 325 3.56 0.64 3.85
N ALA A 326 4.53 0.15 4.63
CA ALA A 326 5.14 0.93 5.70
C ALA A 326 5.84 2.21 5.18
N ASP A 327 6.51 2.12 4.02
CA ASP A 327 7.15 3.27 3.37
C ASP A 327 6.11 4.32 2.94
N LEU A 328 4.97 3.88 2.41
CA LEU A 328 3.87 4.76 2.01
C LEU A 328 3.19 5.41 3.23
N ASN A 329 3.08 4.72 4.35
CA ASN A 329 2.54 5.27 5.60
C ASN A 329 3.41 6.40 6.18
N SER A 330 4.73 6.33 5.98
CA SER A 330 5.65 7.41 6.35
C SER A 330 5.37 8.67 5.52
N LEU A 331 5.18 8.52 4.21
CA LEU A 331 4.76 9.62 3.31
C LEU A 331 3.37 10.17 3.65
N ARG A 332 2.40 9.30 3.97
CA ARG A 332 1.07 9.70 4.44
C ARG A 332 1.14 10.62 5.65
N THR A 333 1.97 10.28 6.64
CA THR A 333 2.12 11.09 7.85
C THR A 333 2.65 12.48 7.53
N ARG A 334 3.58 12.58 6.57
CA ARG A 334 4.12 13.86 6.09
C ARG A 334 3.07 14.65 5.29
N TRP A 335 2.33 13.97 4.41
CA TRP A 335 1.24 14.56 3.64
C TRP A 335 0.17 15.17 4.53
N MET A 336 -0.29 14.43 5.54
CA MET A 336 -1.28 14.93 6.50
C MET A 336 -0.78 16.17 7.28
N ARG A 337 0.53 16.29 7.52
CA ARG A 337 1.11 17.48 8.16
C ARG A 337 1.19 18.66 7.21
N ALA A 338 1.54 18.41 5.94
CA ALA A 338 1.61 19.44 4.91
C ALA A 338 0.23 20.06 4.66
N THR A 339 -0.80 19.23 4.52
CA THR A 339 -2.17 19.67 4.19
C THR A 339 -3.04 19.92 5.41
N ALA A 340 -2.48 19.90 6.62
CA ALA A 340 -3.26 20.20 7.82
C ALA A 340 -3.65 21.69 7.79
N PRO A 341 -4.91 22.04 8.10
CA PRO A 341 -5.27 23.44 8.26
C PRO A 341 -4.39 24.06 9.35
N PRO A 342 -3.91 25.31 9.17
CA PRO A 342 -3.10 25.97 10.18
C PRO A 342 -3.87 25.99 11.50
N PRO A 343 -3.20 25.73 12.63
CA PRO A 343 -3.85 25.73 13.93
C PRO A 343 -4.55 27.08 14.12
N ALA A 344 -5.82 27.04 14.53
CA ALA A 344 -6.56 28.25 14.85
C ALA A 344 -5.72 29.09 15.82
N PRO A 345 -5.60 30.42 15.59
CA PRO A 345 -4.84 31.27 16.49
C PRO A 345 -5.39 31.04 17.89
N ALA A 346 -4.52 30.60 18.80
CA ALA A 346 -4.89 30.40 20.18
C ALA A 346 -5.53 31.71 20.64
N GLU A 347 -6.83 31.67 20.95
CA GLU A 347 -7.49 32.77 21.63
C GLU A 347 -6.59 33.11 22.81
N SER A 348 -6.00 34.30 22.75
CA SER A 348 -5.18 34.81 23.82
C SER A 348 -6.08 34.77 25.05
N GLN A 349 -5.88 33.77 25.92
CA GLN A 349 -6.57 33.71 27.20
C GLN A 349 -6.41 35.10 27.79
N PRO A 350 -7.50 35.80 28.17
CA PRO A 350 -7.38 37.11 28.73
C PRO A 350 -6.42 36.98 29.90
N THR A 351 -5.27 37.65 29.77
CA THR A 351 -4.30 37.83 30.85
C THR A 351 -5.13 38.20 32.06
N ARG A 352 -5.16 37.29 33.03
CA ARG A 352 -5.94 37.43 34.26
C ARG A 352 -5.45 38.73 34.89
N ARG A 353 -6.21 39.81 34.67
CA ARG A 353 -5.94 41.13 35.24
C ARG A 353 -5.72 40.93 36.73
N GLY A 354 -4.64 41.55 37.20
CA GLY A 354 -4.00 41.27 38.47
C GLY A 354 -4.97 41.02 39.62
N GLN A 355 -4.67 39.97 40.39
CA GLN A 355 -5.04 39.97 41.80
C GLN A 355 -4.40 41.21 42.45
N PRO A 356 -5.16 42.03 43.18
CA PRO A 356 -4.57 43.11 43.97
C PRO A 356 -3.65 42.49 45.03
N PRO A 357 -2.51 43.14 45.33
CA PRO A 357 -1.57 42.63 46.33
C PRO A 357 -2.29 42.54 47.68
N ARG A 358 -2.25 41.35 48.27
CA ARG A 358 -2.76 41.07 49.60
C ARG A 358 -1.98 41.95 50.57
N ALA A 359 -2.68 42.85 51.25
CA ALA A 359 -2.12 43.73 52.27
C ALA A 359 -1.35 42.89 53.31
N THR A 360 -0.03 43.01 53.28
CA THR A 360 0.86 42.60 54.38
C THR A 360 0.54 43.49 55.56
N GLY A 361 0.09 42.88 56.65
CA GLY A 361 -0.14 43.56 57.93
C GLY A 361 1.13 44.24 58.47
N PRO A 362 0.96 45.19 59.40
CA PRO A 362 2.04 46.04 59.87
C PRO A 362 3.14 45.25 60.61
N PRO A 363 4.40 45.71 60.55
CA PRO A 363 5.53 45.01 61.16
C PRO A 363 5.46 45.06 62.69
N PRO A 364 5.89 44.00 63.40
CA PRO A 364 6.02 44.05 64.85
C PRO A 364 7.16 44.99 65.25
N GLN A 365 6.85 45.90 66.17
CA GLN A 365 7.80 46.87 66.75
C GLN A 365 8.94 46.14 67.51
N PRO A 366 10.19 46.62 67.38
CA PRO A 366 11.27 46.19 68.27
C PRO A 366 11.09 46.81 69.66
N ALA A 367 11.03 45.95 70.69
CA ALA A 367 11.03 46.38 72.09
C ALA A 367 12.41 46.92 72.46
N LEU A 368 12.53 48.23 72.62
CA LEU A 368 13.67 48.89 73.25
C LEU A 368 13.35 49.15 74.73
N LEU A 369 13.92 48.26 75.56
CA LEU A 369 14.56 48.46 76.87
C LEU A 369 13.88 49.36 77.91
N SER A 370 13.78 48.83 79.14
CA SER A 370 13.93 49.68 80.32
C SER A 370 14.91 49.05 81.32
N PRO A 371 15.79 49.89 81.91
CA PRO A 371 16.81 49.48 82.87
C PRO A 371 16.20 49.43 84.28
N ARG A 372 16.81 48.65 85.17
CA ARG A 372 16.75 48.97 86.60
C ARG A 372 18.05 48.61 87.29
N ALA A 373 18.74 49.64 87.74
CA ALA A 373 19.87 49.58 88.62
C ALA A 373 19.41 49.30 90.07
N HIS A 374 20.28 48.58 90.79
CA HIS A 374 20.51 48.53 92.24
C HIS A 374 19.34 48.40 93.23
N ARG A 375 19.35 47.28 93.98
CA ARG A 375 19.82 47.33 95.37
C ARG A 375 20.49 46.02 95.76
#